data_AF-A0A6J6XFY8-F1
#
_entry.id   AF-A0A6J6XFY8-F1
#
_cell.length_a   1.000
_cell.length_b   1.000
_cell.length_c   1.000
_cell.angle_alpha   90.00
_cell.angle_beta   90.00
_cell.angle_gamma   90.00
#
_symmetry.space_group_name_H-M   'P 1'
#
loop_
_entity.id
_entity.type
_entity.pdbx_description
1 polymer ?
#
loop_
_entity_poly.entity_id
_entity_poly.type
_entity_poly.pdbx_seq_one_letter_code
_entity_poly.pdbx_strand_id
1 'polypeptide(L)'
;MVLGGVAAIGAIFGNPFVTGFVLLEFAAMGALPAMILIPAFVALAAGYLVQIGVGPLTGLGTHSLAVDGLASYTQVRVIDLVGALAIAVAAAAVALLARGVGVRVVVLARRYAVVALVATAVITSALALLVRSSSDASIDAVMFSGQEGMAEILTLTSVSTVLLVVVAKLIAYGFALGSGFRGGPIFPAVFLGVATATVLTLVFPSLSLTAMVVVGIAASTAAALKLPFTSALLALLIVAGAGMDIAPFAIIGAVVGLIVRLALDRTGLLEVPSREPAHQP
;
A
#
# COMPACT_ATOMS: atom_id res chain seq x y z
N MET A 1 -6.72 -23.79 9.84
CA MET A 1 -5.78 -22.64 9.85
C MET A 1 -6.09 -21.63 8.73
N VAL A 2 -6.23 -22.04 7.46
CA VAL A 2 -6.46 -21.13 6.33
C VAL A 2 -7.67 -20.20 6.50
N LEU A 3 -8.84 -20.74 6.86
CA LEU A 3 -10.07 -19.95 7.02
C LEU A 3 -9.98 -18.89 8.13
N GLY A 4 -9.33 -19.23 9.25
CA GLY A 4 -9.07 -18.28 10.33
C GLY A 4 -8.10 -17.16 9.91
N GLY A 5 -7.07 -17.49 9.13
CA GLY A 5 -6.16 -16.49 8.56
C GLY A 5 -6.86 -15.55 7.58
N VAL A 6 -7.76 -16.08 6.74
CA VAL A 6 -8.59 -15.27 5.84
C VAL A 6 -9.49 -14.30 6.62
N ALA A 7 -10.18 -14.79 7.66
CA ALA A 7 -11.01 -13.94 8.51
C ALA A 7 -10.18 -12.84 9.20
N ALA A 8 -8.97 -13.17 9.69
CA ALA A 8 -8.07 -12.20 10.30
C ALA A 8 -7.59 -11.13 9.30
N ILE A 9 -7.25 -11.50 8.06
CA ILE A 9 -6.92 -10.54 7.00
C ILE A 9 -8.14 -9.64 6.70
N GLY A 10 -9.34 -10.23 6.58
CA GLY A 10 -10.60 -9.49 6.45
C GLY A 10 -10.84 -8.46 7.55
N ALA A 11 -10.48 -8.80 8.80
CA ALA A 11 -10.56 -7.87 9.92
C ALA A 11 -9.58 -6.70 9.81
N ILE A 12 -8.34 -6.96 9.37
CA ILE A 12 -7.34 -5.91 9.14
C ILE A 12 -7.83 -4.90 8.09
N PHE A 13 -8.51 -5.37 7.04
CA PHE A 13 -9.05 -4.50 6.00
C PHE A 13 -10.32 -3.75 6.41
N GLY A 14 -11.00 -4.14 7.50
CA GLY A 14 -12.29 -3.57 7.88
C GLY A 14 -13.40 -3.78 6.83
N ASN A 15 -13.15 -4.56 5.78
CA ASN A 15 -14.10 -4.86 4.72
C ASN A 15 -13.87 -6.29 4.19
N PRO A 16 -14.84 -7.21 4.35
CA PRO A 16 -14.67 -8.61 3.96
C PRO A 16 -14.50 -8.80 2.45
N PHE A 17 -15.01 -7.88 1.62
CA PHE A 17 -14.94 -7.99 0.17
C PHE A 17 -13.54 -7.75 -0.38
N VAL A 18 -12.72 -6.92 0.28
CA VAL A 18 -11.31 -6.70 -0.14
C VAL A 18 -10.55 -8.03 -0.11
N THR A 19 -10.59 -8.73 1.03
CA THR A 19 -9.94 -10.04 1.17
C THR A 19 -10.60 -11.10 0.29
N GLY A 20 -11.93 -11.06 0.13
CA GLY A 20 -12.61 -11.95 -0.82
C GLY A 20 -12.07 -11.81 -2.24
N PHE A 21 -11.81 -10.57 -2.68
CA PHE A 21 -11.28 -10.30 -4.00
C PHE A 21 -9.80 -10.68 -4.15
N VAL A 22 -8.99 -10.49 -3.10
CA VAL A 22 -7.62 -11.04 -3.02
C VAL A 22 -7.63 -12.55 -3.30
N LEU A 23 -8.55 -13.28 -2.65
CA LEU A 23 -8.65 -14.73 -2.82
C LEU A 23 -9.13 -15.11 -4.22
N LEU A 24 -10.10 -14.38 -4.77
CA LEU A 24 -10.57 -14.59 -6.14
C LEU A 24 -9.44 -14.39 -7.15
N GLU A 25 -8.63 -13.34 -6.99
CA GLU A 25 -7.52 -13.06 -7.88
C GLU A 25 -6.40 -14.10 -7.74
N PHE A 26 -6.07 -14.53 -6.52
CA PHE A 26 -5.17 -15.68 -6.33
C PHE A 26 -5.70 -16.96 -6.95
N ALA A 27 -7.01 -17.22 -6.85
CA ALA A 27 -7.62 -18.38 -7.48
C ALA A 27 -7.56 -18.31 -9.02
N ALA A 28 -7.84 -17.13 -9.59
CA ALA A 28 -7.75 -16.89 -11.03
C ALA A 28 -6.32 -17.08 -11.57
N MET A 29 -5.30 -16.76 -10.76
CA MET A 29 -3.89 -17.01 -11.10
C MET A 29 -3.45 -18.46 -10.86
N GLY A 30 -4.31 -19.33 -10.34
CA GLY A 30 -3.97 -20.72 -9.97
C GLY A 30 -3.11 -20.85 -8.71
N ALA A 31 -2.92 -19.76 -7.95
CA ALA A 31 -2.16 -19.75 -6.69
C ALA A 31 -2.98 -20.29 -5.50
N LEU A 32 -4.31 -20.38 -5.64
CA LEU A 32 -5.23 -20.90 -4.64
C LEU A 32 -6.30 -21.79 -5.30
N PRO A 33 -6.63 -22.97 -4.74
CA PRO A 33 -7.75 -23.77 -5.24
C PRO A 33 -9.09 -23.04 -5.11
N ALA A 34 -9.86 -22.96 -6.21
CA ALA A 34 -11.16 -22.27 -6.22
C ALA A 34 -12.18 -22.85 -5.21
N MET A 35 -12.05 -24.13 -4.84
CA MET A 35 -12.89 -24.77 -3.84
C MET A 35 -12.82 -24.11 -2.44
N ILE A 36 -11.71 -23.41 -2.13
CA ILE A 36 -11.55 -22.71 -0.84
C ILE A 36 -12.39 -21.42 -0.79
N LEU A 37 -12.81 -20.87 -1.94
CA LEU A 37 -13.47 -19.56 -2.00
C LEU A 37 -14.78 -19.52 -1.20
N ILE A 38 -15.64 -20.52 -1.34
CA ILE A 38 -16.93 -20.57 -0.65
C ILE A 38 -16.76 -20.63 0.88
N PRO A 39 -16.01 -21.59 1.47
CA PRO A 39 -15.80 -21.60 2.92
C PRO A 39 -15.01 -20.39 3.42
N ALA A 40 -14.11 -19.83 2.60
CA ALA A 40 -13.40 -18.59 2.93
C ALA A 40 -14.37 -17.39 3.01
N PHE A 41 -15.35 -17.31 2.12
CA PHE A 41 -16.34 -16.23 2.13
C PHE A 41 -17.26 -16.31 3.36
N VAL A 42 -17.65 -17.52 3.76
CA VAL A 42 -18.35 -17.74 5.04
C VAL A 42 -17.49 -17.28 6.22
N ALA A 43 -16.20 -17.61 6.22
CA ALA A 43 -15.28 -17.19 7.27
C ALA A 43 -15.08 -15.66 7.32
N LEU A 44 -15.04 -15.00 6.16
CA LEU A 44 -14.97 -13.53 6.07
C LEU A 44 -16.23 -12.88 6.65
N ALA A 45 -17.42 -13.38 6.29
CA ALA A 45 -18.67 -12.88 6.85
C ALA A 45 -18.73 -13.10 8.37
N ALA A 46 -18.39 -14.30 8.84
CA ALA A 46 -18.36 -14.61 10.27
C ALA A 46 -17.37 -13.72 11.03
N GLY A 47 -16.16 -13.52 10.51
CA GLY A 47 -15.16 -12.63 11.12
C GLY A 47 -15.56 -11.16 11.08
N TYR A 48 -16.29 -10.71 10.05
CA TYR A 48 -16.81 -9.36 9.99
C TYR A 48 -17.94 -9.12 10.99
N LEU A 49 -18.83 -10.09 11.20
CA LEU A 49 -19.89 -10.02 12.22
C LEU A 49 -19.32 -9.83 13.64
N VAL A 50 -18.14 -10.38 13.93
CA VAL A 50 -17.45 -10.16 15.22
C VAL A 50 -17.04 -8.69 15.40
N GLN A 51 -16.70 -7.99 14.31
CA GLN A 51 -16.32 -6.57 14.36
C GLN A 51 -17.52 -5.64 14.45
N ILE A 52 -18.60 -5.91 13.70
CA ILE A 52 -19.79 -5.04 13.64
C ILE A 52 -20.85 -5.37 14.71
N GLY A 53 -20.85 -6.59 15.25
CA GLY A 53 -21.87 -7.06 16.20
C GLY A 53 -23.11 -7.66 15.53
N VAL A 54 -23.97 -8.29 16.33
CA VAL A 54 -25.23 -8.92 15.89
C VAL A 54 -26.34 -8.64 16.90
N GLY A 55 -27.34 -7.86 16.50
CA GLY A 55 -28.48 -7.52 17.35
C GLY A 55 -28.02 -6.82 18.64
N PRO A 56 -28.33 -7.37 19.83
CA PRO A 56 -27.91 -6.77 21.11
C PRO A 56 -26.42 -6.99 21.44
N LEU A 57 -25.71 -7.84 20.69
CA LEU A 57 -24.29 -8.11 20.92
C LEU A 57 -23.44 -7.06 20.19
N THR A 58 -22.81 -6.17 20.96
CA THR A 58 -21.92 -5.15 20.41
C THR A 58 -20.67 -5.78 19.79
N GLY A 59 -20.26 -5.27 18.63
CA GLY A 59 -19.04 -5.71 17.97
C GLY A 59 -17.78 -5.21 18.66
N LEU A 60 -16.63 -5.79 18.30
CA LEU A 60 -15.32 -5.40 18.82
C LEU A 60 -14.80 -4.05 18.27
N GLY A 61 -15.51 -3.47 17.31
CA GLY A 61 -15.13 -2.24 16.62
C GLY A 61 -14.58 -2.51 15.22
N THR A 62 -14.80 -1.55 14.33
CA THR A 62 -14.29 -1.57 12.95
C THR A 62 -13.22 -0.51 12.79
N HIS A 63 -12.14 -0.84 12.09
CA HIS A 63 -11.23 0.16 11.55
C HIS A 63 -11.67 0.50 10.13
N SER A 64 -11.99 1.76 9.86
CA SER A 64 -12.33 2.20 8.51
C SER A 64 -11.06 2.42 7.71
N LEU A 65 -10.94 1.76 6.56
CA LEU A 65 -9.93 2.08 5.55
C LEU A 65 -10.40 3.20 4.61
N ALA A 66 -11.16 4.17 5.11
CA ALA A 66 -11.55 5.31 4.30
C ALA A 66 -10.48 6.41 4.39
N VAL A 67 -10.15 7.00 3.26
CA VAL A 67 -9.44 8.28 3.22
C VAL A 67 -10.50 9.37 3.14
N ASP A 68 -10.87 9.89 4.30
CA ASP A 68 -11.84 10.97 4.43
C ASP A 68 -11.23 12.33 4.05
N GLY A 69 -12.08 13.30 3.73
CA GLY A 69 -11.66 14.67 3.44
C GLY A 69 -11.28 14.95 1.97
N LEU A 70 -11.38 13.96 1.09
CA LEU A 70 -11.25 14.17 -0.35
C LEU A 70 -12.52 14.80 -0.93
N ALA A 71 -12.34 15.77 -1.83
CA ALA A 71 -13.45 16.39 -2.55
C ALA A 71 -14.12 15.37 -3.49
N SER A 72 -15.44 15.52 -3.68
CA SER A 72 -16.17 14.70 -4.64
C SER A 72 -15.64 14.90 -6.07
N TYR A 73 -15.60 13.82 -6.83
CA TYR A 73 -15.20 13.81 -8.23
C TYR A 73 -16.37 13.32 -9.08
N THR A 74 -16.97 14.23 -9.83
CA THR A 74 -18.24 14.01 -10.55
C THR A 74 -18.13 14.22 -12.06
N GLN A 75 -16.92 14.50 -12.56
CA GLN A 75 -16.69 14.70 -13.98
C GLN A 75 -15.28 14.27 -14.37
N VAL A 76 -15.19 13.28 -15.25
CA VAL A 76 -13.91 12.82 -15.80
C VAL A 76 -13.35 13.88 -16.76
N ARG A 77 -12.19 14.45 -16.42
CA ARG A 77 -11.47 15.43 -17.25
C ARG A 77 -10.33 14.76 -18.00
N VAL A 78 -10.10 15.16 -19.25
CA VAL A 78 -9.00 14.65 -20.08
C VAL A 78 -7.63 14.89 -19.44
N ILE A 79 -7.43 16.06 -18.82
CA ILE A 79 -6.17 16.37 -18.13
C ILE A 79 -5.90 15.41 -16.96
N ASP A 80 -6.94 14.99 -16.25
CA ASP A 80 -6.81 14.03 -15.15
C ASP A 80 -6.46 12.65 -15.72
N LEU A 81 -7.04 12.23 -16.86
CA LEU A 81 -6.71 10.95 -17.51
C LEU A 81 -5.24 10.89 -17.98
N VAL A 82 -4.73 11.98 -18.55
CA VAL A 82 -3.32 12.06 -18.96
C VAL A 82 -2.41 12.10 -17.72
N GLY A 83 -2.78 12.90 -16.71
CA GLY A 83 -2.08 12.96 -15.43
C GLY A 83 -2.02 11.60 -14.73
N ALA A 84 -3.08 10.81 -14.82
CA ALA A 84 -3.16 9.48 -14.22
C ALA A 84 -2.04 8.55 -14.69
N LEU A 85 -1.66 8.60 -15.96
CA LEU A 85 -0.55 7.79 -16.47
C LEU A 85 0.78 8.16 -15.80
N ALA A 86 1.06 9.46 -15.67
CA ALA A 86 2.28 9.94 -15.04
C ALA A 86 2.30 9.63 -13.53
N ILE A 87 1.19 9.88 -12.82
CA ILE A 87 1.06 9.56 -11.39
C ILE A 87 1.20 8.06 -11.16
N ALA A 88 0.59 7.22 -11.98
CA ALA A 88 0.67 5.77 -11.82
C ALA A 88 2.11 5.26 -11.94
N VAL A 89 2.87 5.74 -12.94
CA VAL A 89 4.28 5.38 -13.10
C VAL A 89 5.09 5.84 -11.90
N ALA A 90 4.90 7.08 -11.44
CA ALA A 90 5.62 7.63 -10.29
C ALA A 90 5.32 6.85 -9.00
N ALA A 91 4.05 6.61 -8.68
CA ALA A 91 3.64 5.89 -7.48
C ALA A 91 4.13 4.42 -7.49
N ALA A 92 4.06 3.76 -8.65
CA ALA A 92 4.63 2.42 -8.82
C ALA A 92 6.15 2.43 -8.62
N ALA A 93 6.86 3.39 -9.22
CA ALA A 93 8.30 3.51 -9.07
C ALA A 93 8.71 3.72 -7.60
N VAL A 94 8.04 4.61 -6.87
CA VAL A 94 8.29 4.85 -5.43
C VAL A 94 8.11 3.58 -4.61
N ALA A 95 7.03 2.83 -4.83
CA ALA A 95 6.81 1.55 -4.14
C ALA A 95 7.88 0.50 -4.47
N LEU A 96 8.32 0.44 -5.73
CA LEU A 96 9.34 -0.50 -6.18
C LEU A 96 10.75 -0.11 -5.72
N LEU A 97 11.04 1.18 -5.56
CA LEU A 97 12.27 1.66 -4.94
C LEU A 97 12.33 1.23 -3.47
N ALA A 98 11.24 1.37 -2.71
CA ALA A 98 11.16 0.84 -1.34
C ALA A 98 11.42 -0.68 -1.32
N ARG A 99 10.81 -1.42 -2.25
CA ARG A 99 11.06 -2.86 -2.40
C ARG A 99 12.52 -3.18 -2.72
N GLY A 100 13.14 -2.39 -3.60
CA GLY A 100 14.55 -2.52 -3.96
C GLY A 100 15.48 -2.32 -2.76
N VAL A 101 15.21 -1.31 -1.92
CA VAL A 101 15.91 -1.13 -0.63
C VAL A 101 15.76 -2.39 0.23
N GLY A 102 14.53 -2.93 0.34
CA GLY A 102 14.27 -4.15 1.11
C GLY A 102 15.04 -5.38 0.60
N VAL A 103 15.14 -5.56 -0.72
CA VAL A 103 15.95 -6.64 -1.32
C VAL A 103 17.42 -6.52 -0.89
N ARG A 104 17.99 -5.32 -0.90
CA ARG A 104 19.37 -5.08 -0.45
C ARG A 104 19.55 -5.34 1.04
N VAL A 105 18.61 -4.88 1.85
CA VAL A 105 18.64 -5.07 3.31
C VAL A 105 18.50 -6.55 3.68
N VAL A 106 17.72 -7.33 2.94
CA VAL A 106 17.55 -8.78 3.18
C VAL A 106 18.87 -9.54 3.07
N VAL A 107 19.78 -9.12 2.18
CA VAL A 107 21.10 -9.75 2.03
C VAL A 107 21.91 -9.58 3.30
N LEU A 108 21.90 -8.38 3.89
CA LEU A 108 22.56 -8.11 5.16
C LEU A 108 21.88 -8.85 6.32
N ALA A 109 20.55 -8.81 6.38
CA ALA A 109 19.76 -9.42 7.45
C ALA A 109 19.92 -10.94 7.52
N ARG A 110 20.16 -11.61 6.38
CA ARG A 110 20.45 -13.05 6.34
C ARG A 110 21.71 -13.46 7.08
N ARG A 111 22.70 -12.55 7.19
CA ARG A 111 23.98 -12.78 7.88
C ARG A 111 24.01 -12.14 9.27
N TYR A 112 23.38 -10.98 9.44
CA TYR A 112 23.43 -10.18 10.66
C TYR A 112 22.02 -9.72 11.08
N ALA A 113 21.13 -10.67 11.38
CA ALA A 113 19.72 -10.39 11.65
C ALA A 113 19.49 -9.34 12.75
N VAL A 114 20.16 -9.48 13.90
CA VAL A 114 20.03 -8.53 15.02
C VAL A 114 20.52 -7.14 14.63
N VAL A 115 21.64 -7.04 13.92
CA VAL A 115 22.19 -5.75 13.45
C VAL A 115 21.23 -5.09 12.46
N ALA A 116 20.66 -5.85 11.52
CA ALA A 116 19.69 -5.32 10.57
C ALA A 116 18.41 -4.82 11.27
N LEU A 117 17.92 -5.52 12.29
CA LEU A 117 16.76 -5.08 13.08
C LEU A 117 17.05 -3.78 13.85
N VAL A 118 18.17 -3.72 14.56
CA VAL A 118 18.57 -2.53 15.33
C VAL A 118 18.84 -1.35 14.40
N ALA A 119 19.56 -1.55 13.30
CA ALA A 119 19.81 -0.52 12.31
C ALA A 119 18.51 0.03 11.71
N THR A 120 17.54 -0.85 11.41
CA THR A 120 16.22 -0.44 10.91
C THR A 120 15.47 0.42 11.92
N ALA A 121 15.49 0.03 13.20
CA ALA A 121 14.88 0.83 14.26
C ALA A 121 15.54 2.21 14.38
N VAL A 122 16.87 2.27 14.41
CA VAL A 122 17.64 3.53 14.49
C VAL A 122 17.37 4.43 13.28
N ILE A 123 17.42 3.88 12.07
CA ILE A 123 17.17 4.63 10.83
C ILE A 123 15.74 5.16 10.80
N THR A 124 14.75 4.32 11.14
CA THR A 124 13.34 4.73 11.16
C THR A 124 13.11 5.85 12.17
N SER A 125 13.66 5.71 13.39
CA SER A 125 13.55 6.75 14.43
C SER A 125 14.25 8.05 14.02
N ALA A 126 15.45 7.97 13.44
CA ALA A 126 16.19 9.15 12.98
C ALA A 126 15.44 9.88 11.85
N LEU A 127 14.89 9.15 10.89
CA LEU A 127 14.08 9.73 9.82
C LEU A 127 12.81 10.36 10.35
N ALA A 128 12.12 9.71 11.29
CA ALA A 128 10.90 10.24 11.89
C ALA A 128 11.17 11.53 12.67
N LEU A 129 12.27 11.59 13.43
CA LEU A 129 12.73 12.81 14.11
C LEU A 129 13.15 13.92 13.13
N LEU A 130 13.79 13.57 12.01
CA LEU A 130 14.14 14.53 10.97
C LEU A 130 12.87 15.15 10.38
N VAL A 131 11.88 14.34 9.99
CA VAL A 131 10.59 14.83 9.48
C VAL A 131 9.91 15.75 10.49
N ARG A 132 9.84 15.32 11.76
CA ARG A 132 9.19 16.10 12.81
C ARG A 132 9.89 17.41 13.16
N SER A 133 11.23 17.45 13.06
CA SER A 133 12.01 18.65 13.43
C SER A 133 12.17 19.65 12.29
N SER A 134 12.00 19.22 11.03
CA SER A 134 12.20 20.06 9.84
C SER A 134 10.90 20.37 9.08
N SER A 135 9.76 19.84 9.52
CA SER A 135 8.47 20.05 8.86
C SER A 135 7.29 19.95 9.83
N ASP A 136 6.11 20.37 9.37
CA ASP A 136 4.86 20.30 10.14
C ASP A 136 4.25 18.89 10.19
N ALA A 137 4.80 17.92 9.45
CA ALA A 137 4.30 16.56 9.44
C ALA A 137 4.52 15.85 10.78
N SER A 138 3.57 14.98 11.15
CA SER A 138 3.69 14.13 12.32
C SER A 138 4.83 13.12 12.18
N ILE A 139 5.29 12.64 13.34
CA ILE A 139 6.25 11.54 13.40
C ILE A 139 5.64 10.25 12.81
N ASP A 140 4.32 10.11 12.89
CA ASP A 140 3.54 8.95 12.43
C ASP A 140 3.48 8.86 10.90
N ALA A 141 3.73 9.97 10.19
CA ALA A 141 3.92 9.95 8.75
C ALA A 141 5.05 9.00 8.34
N VAL A 142 6.12 8.91 9.14
CA VAL A 142 7.25 7.99 8.92
C VAL A 142 7.06 6.68 9.67
N MET A 143 6.63 6.74 10.94
CA MET A 143 6.44 5.55 11.77
C MET A 143 5.23 4.71 11.31
N PHE A 144 5.15 3.45 11.76
CA PHE A 144 4.03 2.54 11.46
C PHE A 144 3.78 2.26 9.97
N SER A 145 2.63 1.64 9.66
CA SER A 145 2.26 1.20 8.31
C SER A 145 1.78 2.33 7.40
N GLY A 146 1.49 3.51 7.96
CA GLY A 146 0.92 4.65 7.23
C GLY A 146 -0.61 4.62 7.11
N GLN A 147 -1.30 3.63 7.69
CA GLN A 147 -2.77 3.55 7.63
C GLN A 147 -3.45 4.80 8.21
N GLU A 148 -3.04 5.20 9.41
CA GLU A 148 -3.66 6.32 10.15
C GLU A 148 -3.17 7.70 9.64
N GLY A 149 -2.00 7.75 9.01
CA GLY A 149 -1.40 9.00 8.51
C GLY A 149 -1.89 9.46 7.13
N MET A 150 -2.80 8.72 6.47
CA MET A 150 -3.25 9.07 5.11
C MET A 150 -4.09 10.33 5.07
N ALA A 151 -4.93 10.59 6.08
CA ALA A 151 -5.72 11.83 6.10
C ALA A 151 -4.82 13.05 6.33
N GLU A 152 -3.82 12.91 7.20
CA GLU A 152 -2.89 13.99 7.52
C GLU A 152 -2.07 14.43 6.31
N ILE A 153 -1.51 13.48 5.53
CA ILE A 153 -0.66 13.82 4.38
C ILE A 153 -1.42 14.68 3.35
N LEU A 154 -2.74 14.50 3.22
CA LEU A 154 -3.57 15.28 2.31
C LEU A 154 -3.77 16.73 2.73
N THR A 155 -3.54 17.05 4.01
CA THR A 155 -3.66 18.41 4.55
C THR A 155 -2.38 19.23 4.37
N LEU A 156 -1.25 18.57 4.07
CA LEU A 156 0.03 19.23 3.90
C LEU A 156 0.09 19.94 2.54
N THR A 157 0.44 21.23 2.57
CA THR A 157 0.47 22.11 1.39
C THR A 157 1.88 22.34 0.84
N SER A 158 2.91 21.96 1.60
CA SER A 158 4.30 22.16 1.23
C SER A 158 4.85 20.97 0.43
N VAL A 159 5.28 21.23 -0.81
CA VAL A 159 5.92 20.23 -1.69
C VAL A 159 7.13 19.59 -1.01
N SER A 160 7.99 20.40 -0.37
CA SER A 160 9.20 19.90 0.28
C SER A 160 8.87 19.00 1.48
N THR A 161 7.83 19.33 2.24
CA THR A 161 7.36 18.53 3.38
C THR A 161 6.86 17.16 2.91
N VAL A 162 5.94 17.12 1.94
CA VAL A 162 5.39 15.85 1.45
C VAL A 162 6.49 15.01 0.78
N LEU A 163 7.38 15.64 0.01
CA LEU A 163 8.52 14.95 -0.60
C LEU A 163 9.45 14.33 0.46
N LEU A 164 9.75 15.08 1.53
CA LEU A 164 10.56 14.58 2.64
C LEU A 164 9.89 13.35 3.29
N VAL A 165 8.56 13.40 3.51
CA VAL A 165 7.80 12.26 4.04
C VAL A 165 7.86 11.05 3.08
N VAL A 166 7.69 11.25 1.77
CA VAL A 166 7.79 10.17 0.77
C VAL A 166 9.15 9.50 0.85
N VAL A 167 10.24 10.27 0.86
CA VAL A 167 11.61 9.75 0.92
C VAL A 167 11.85 9.02 2.24
N ALA A 168 11.48 9.63 3.37
CA ALA A 168 11.65 9.04 4.70
C ALA A 168 10.86 7.72 4.83
N LYS A 169 9.59 7.70 4.40
CA LYS A 169 8.75 6.50 4.45
C LYS A 169 9.25 5.40 3.53
N LEU A 170 9.69 5.74 2.32
CA LEU A 170 10.27 4.79 1.37
C LEU A 170 11.48 4.08 2.00
N ILE A 171 12.39 4.83 2.62
CA ILE A 171 13.58 4.28 3.25
C ILE A 171 13.19 3.43 4.47
N ALA A 172 12.39 3.99 5.39
CA ALA A 172 11.94 3.27 6.59
C ALA A 172 11.22 1.96 6.23
N TYR A 173 10.29 2.01 5.28
CA TYR A 173 9.57 0.83 4.80
C TYR A 173 10.50 -0.18 4.13
N GLY A 174 11.42 0.27 3.27
CA GLY A 174 12.40 -0.61 2.63
C GLY A 174 13.27 -1.34 3.65
N PHE A 175 13.78 -0.65 4.67
CA PHE A 175 14.54 -1.27 5.75
C PHE A 175 13.70 -2.25 6.57
N ALA A 176 12.47 -1.89 6.94
CA ALA A 176 11.56 -2.80 7.64
C ALA A 176 11.25 -4.06 6.82
N LEU A 177 11.03 -3.92 5.52
CA LEU A 177 10.74 -5.02 4.60
C LEU A 177 11.89 -6.04 4.51
N GLY A 178 13.14 -5.55 4.51
CA GLY A 178 14.32 -6.41 4.36
C GLY A 178 14.93 -6.92 5.67
N SER A 179 14.70 -6.27 6.80
CA SER A 179 15.38 -6.59 8.07
C SER A 179 14.72 -7.70 8.89
N GLY A 180 13.52 -8.16 8.48
CA GLY A 180 12.78 -9.24 9.15
C GLY A 180 11.68 -8.76 10.10
N PHE A 181 11.31 -7.46 10.07
CA PHE A 181 10.09 -7.00 10.73
C PHE A 181 8.87 -7.70 10.12
N ARG A 182 7.92 -8.10 10.99
CA ARG A 182 6.69 -8.74 10.55
C ARG A 182 5.66 -7.69 10.16
N GLY A 183 5.28 -7.68 8.90
CA GLY A 183 4.27 -6.78 8.36
C GLY A 183 4.06 -7.04 6.87
N GLY A 184 2.84 -6.79 6.39
CA GLY A 184 2.50 -6.89 4.98
C GLY A 184 2.89 -5.62 4.19
N PRO A 185 3.00 -5.71 2.85
CA PRO A 185 3.41 -4.58 2.03
C PRO A 185 2.28 -3.58 1.70
N ILE A 186 1.03 -3.91 2.05
CA ILE A 186 -0.16 -3.25 1.51
C ILE A 186 -0.26 -1.80 1.98
N PHE A 187 -0.41 -1.55 3.28
CA PHE A 187 -0.57 -0.18 3.79
C PHE A 187 0.63 0.75 3.53
N PRO A 188 1.90 0.29 3.67
CA PRO A 188 3.03 1.13 3.29
C PRO A 188 3.00 1.50 1.79
N ALA A 189 2.60 0.57 0.92
CA ALA A 189 2.43 0.87 -0.51
C ALA A 189 1.27 1.84 -0.75
N VAL A 190 0.10 1.63 -0.12
CA VAL A 190 -1.04 2.56 -0.20
C VAL A 190 -0.59 3.97 0.21
N PHE A 191 0.04 4.11 1.39
CA PHE A 191 0.51 5.40 1.89
C PHE A 191 1.51 6.07 0.94
N LEU A 192 2.50 5.33 0.42
CA LEU A 192 3.43 5.86 -0.59
C LEU A 192 2.71 6.31 -1.86
N GLY A 193 1.65 5.59 -2.27
CA GLY A 193 0.78 5.97 -3.38
C GLY A 193 0.04 7.29 -3.12
N VAL A 194 -0.60 7.43 -1.95
CA VAL A 194 -1.27 8.66 -1.53
C VAL A 194 -0.28 9.82 -1.49
N ALA A 195 0.84 9.68 -0.78
CA ALA A 195 1.83 10.74 -0.61
C ALA A 195 2.47 11.17 -1.94
N THR A 196 2.72 10.22 -2.85
CA THR A 196 3.23 10.51 -4.20
C THR A 196 2.20 11.29 -5.03
N ALA A 197 0.93 10.89 -4.97
CA ALA A 197 -0.13 11.64 -5.62
C ALA A 197 -0.26 13.07 -5.05
N THR A 198 -0.24 13.21 -3.73
CA THR A 198 -0.30 14.50 -3.05
C THR A 198 0.82 15.42 -3.51
N VAL A 199 2.09 15.01 -3.40
CA VAL A 199 3.22 15.87 -3.78
C VAL A 199 3.18 16.28 -5.25
N LEU A 200 2.76 15.38 -6.15
CA LEU A 200 2.68 15.69 -7.57
C LEU A 200 1.49 16.59 -7.89
N THR A 201 0.37 16.48 -7.19
CA THR A 201 -0.74 17.43 -7.35
C THR A 201 -0.43 18.82 -6.78
N LEU A 202 0.44 18.93 -5.77
CA LEU A 202 0.95 20.22 -5.32
C LEU A 202 1.82 20.90 -6.40
N VAL A 203 2.56 20.11 -7.19
CA VAL A 203 3.35 20.61 -8.33
C VAL A 203 2.47 20.90 -9.55
N PHE A 204 1.43 20.09 -9.77
CA PHE A 204 0.49 20.20 -10.89
C PHE A 204 -0.95 20.44 -10.37
N PRO A 205 -1.25 21.66 -9.85
CA PRO A 205 -2.51 21.95 -9.16
C PRO A 205 -3.75 21.89 -10.08
N SER A 206 -3.56 21.79 -11.39
CA SER A 206 -4.65 21.60 -12.35
C SER A 206 -5.26 20.19 -12.32
N LEU A 207 -4.55 19.22 -11.75
CA LEU A 207 -5.00 17.83 -11.59
C LEU A 207 -5.88 17.69 -10.35
N SER A 208 -6.90 16.84 -10.43
CA SER A 208 -7.71 16.50 -9.26
C SER A 208 -6.91 15.64 -8.27
N LEU A 209 -6.72 16.15 -7.04
CA LEU A 209 -6.12 15.38 -5.94
C LEU A 209 -6.85 14.05 -5.72
N THR A 210 -8.19 14.07 -5.64
CA THR A 210 -9.02 12.88 -5.46
C THR A 210 -8.73 11.82 -6.52
N ALA A 211 -8.77 12.19 -7.81
CA ALA A 211 -8.49 11.25 -8.89
C ALA A 211 -7.06 10.72 -8.80
N MET A 212 -6.07 11.58 -8.54
CA MET A 212 -4.66 11.18 -8.50
C MET A 212 -4.34 10.31 -7.28
N VAL A 213 -4.99 10.51 -6.14
CA VAL A 213 -4.86 9.63 -4.96
C VAL A 213 -5.36 8.23 -5.28
N VAL A 214 -6.50 8.11 -5.97
CA VAL A 214 -7.03 6.81 -6.42
C VAL A 214 -6.03 6.10 -7.34
N VAL A 215 -5.47 6.83 -8.32
CA VAL A 215 -4.40 6.32 -9.19
C VAL A 215 -3.19 5.85 -8.38
N GLY A 216 -2.72 6.69 -7.46
CA GLY A 216 -1.53 6.45 -6.66
C GLY A 216 -1.66 5.19 -5.81
N ILE A 217 -2.80 5.04 -5.11
CA ILE A 217 -3.12 3.85 -4.30
C ILE A 217 -3.13 2.60 -5.20
N ALA A 218 -3.88 2.62 -6.30
CA ALA A 218 -4.01 1.45 -7.15
C ALA A 218 -2.67 1.05 -7.79
N ALA A 219 -1.88 2.03 -8.23
CA ALA A 219 -0.59 1.78 -8.89
C ALA A 219 0.47 1.24 -7.93
N SER A 220 0.65 1.87 -6.76
CA SER A 220 1.64 1.44 -5.79
C SER A 220 1.33 0.05 -5.23
N THR A 221 0.06 -0.24 -4.96
CA THR A 221 -0.39 -1.55 -4.46
C THR A 221 -0.30 -2.64 -5.52
N ALA A 222 -0.70 -2.36 -6.77
CA ALA A 222 -0.53 -3.31 -7.88
C ALA A 222 0.94 -3.61 -8.11
N ALA A 223 1.80 -2.58 -8.05
CA ALA A 223 3.23 -2.75 -8.18
C ALA A 223 3.84 -3.58 -7.03
N ALA A 224 3.34 -3.42 -5.80
CA ALA A 224 3.80 -4.18 -4.65
C ALA A 224 3.34 -5.65 -4.69
N LEU A 225 2.06 -5.88 -4.98
CA LEU A 225 1.38 -7.17 -4.82
C LEU A 225 1.33 -8.04 -6.07
N LYS A 226 1.43 -7.44 -7.27
CA LYS A 226 1.04 -8.06 -8.55
C LYS A 226 -0.42 -8.52 -8.61
N LEU A 227 -1.30 -7.78 -7.92
CA LEU A 227 -2.73 -8.05 -7.85
C LEU A 227 -3.51 -6.82 -8.36
N PRO A 228 -3.52 -6.52 -9.68
CA PRO A 228 -4.15 -5.31 -10.20
C PRO A 228 -5.65 -5.21 -9.88
N PHE A 229 -6.41 -6.31 -9.93
CA PHE A 229 -7.85 -6.25 -9.73
C PHE A 229 -8.19 -5.92 -8.27
N THR A 230 -7.51 -6.56 -7.33
CA THR A 230 -7.55 -6.22 -5.89
C THR A 230 -7.12 -4.80 -5.65
N SER A 231 -6.04 -4.35 -6.30
CA SER A 231 -5.49 -3.02 -6.09
C SER A 231 -6.44 -1.92 -6.57
N ALA A 232 -7.10 -2.11 -7.70
CA ALA A 232 -8.14 -1.21 -8.19
C ALA A 232 -9.36 -1.18 -7.25
N LEU A 233 -9.85 -2.35 -6.81
CA LEU A 233 -10.97 -2.43 -5.87
C LEU A 233 -10.63 -1.78 -4.53
N LEU A 234 -9.42 -2.03 -4.01
CA LEU A 234 -8.93 -1.44 -2.78
C LEU A 234 -8.91 0.09 -2.88
N ALA A 235 -8.35 0.64 -3.96
CA ALA A 235 -8.34 2.09 -4.19
C ALA A 235 -9.75 2.70 -4.25
N LEU A 236 -10.68 2.01 -4.93
CA LEU A 236 -12.07 2.44 -5.00
C LEU A 236 -12.74 2.45 -3.63
N LEU A 237 -12.57 1.38 -2.84
CA LEU A 237 -13.21 1.28 -1.53
C LEU A 237 -12.63 2.27 -0.52
N ILE A 238 -11.33 2.56 -0.61
CA ILE A 238 -10.68 3.54 0.25
C ILE A 238 -11.20 4.96 -0.03
N VAL A 239 -11.48 5.29 -1.30
CA VAL A 239 -11.87 6.64 -1.74
C VAL A 239 -13.36 6.73 -2.13
N ALA A 240 -14.16 5.72 -1.76
CA ALA A 240 -15.55 5.57 -2.24
C ALA A 240 -16.44 6.79 -1.90
N GLY A 241 -16.14 7.49 -0.80
CA GLY A 241 -16.86 8.71 -0.40
C GLY A 241 -16.79 9.85 -1.41
N ALA A 242 -15.83 9.82 -2.35
CA ALA A 242 -15.68 10.85 -3.36
C ALA A 242 -16.57 10.65 -4.61
N GLY A 243 -17.35 9.58 -4.68
CA GLY A 243 -18.16 9.20 -5.86
C GLY A 243 -17.51 8.08 -6.68
N MET A 244 -18.21 7.61 -7.72
CA MET A 244 -17.76 6.44 -8.51
C MET A 244 -17.11 6.79 -9.84
N ASP A 245 -17.11 8.06 -10.26
CA ASP A 245 -16.43 8.51 -11.49
C ASP A 245 -14.89 8.40 -11.39
N ILE A 246 -14.38 8.06 -10.20
CA ILE A 246 -12.98 7.69 -9.95
C ILE A 246 -12.62 6.28 -10.45
N ALA A 247 -13.60 5.44 -10.81
CA ALA A 247 -13.35 4.05 -11.21
C ALA A 247 -12.36 3.87 -12.38
N PRO A 248 -12.39 4.66 -13.46
CA PRO A 248 -11.40 4.57 -14.53
C PRO A 248 -9.96 4.81 -14.02
N PHE A 249 -9.79 5.70 -13.05
CA PHE A 249 -8.49 6.05 -12.48
C PHE A 249 -7.89 4.91 -11.66
N ALA A 250 -8.72 4.19 -10.90
CA ALA A 250 -8.30 2.99 -10.18
C ALA A 250 -7.80 1.91 -11.14
N ILE A 251 -8.50 1.70 -12.26
CA ILE A 251 -8.11 0.74 -13.29
C ILE A 251 -6.80 1.16 -13.96
N ILE A 252 -6.68 2.43 -14.37
CA ILE A 252 -5.44 2.97 -14.96
C ILE A 252 -4.27 2.77 -14.02
N GLY A 253 -4.41 3.17 -12.75
CA GLY A 253 -3.38 3.00 -11.74
C GLY A 253 -2.95 1.54 -11.59
N ALA A 254 -3.91 0.63 -11.39
CA ALA A 254 -3.63 -0.78 -11.21
C ALA A 254 -2.93 -1.43 -12.42
N VAL A 255 -3.39 -1.15 -13.64
CA VAL A 255 -2.81 -1.70 -14.87
C VAL A 255 -1.40 -1.16 -15.09
N VAL A 256 -1.21 0.15 -15.01
CA VAL A 256 0.11 0.77 -15.20
C VAL A 256 1.08 0.33 -14.11
N GLY A 257 0.64 0.26 -12.85
CA GLY A 257 1.45 -0.23 -11.74
C GLY A 257 1.92 -1.67 -11.93
N LEU A 258 1.03 -2.56 -12.41
CA LEU A 258 1.40 -3.92 -12.77
C LEU A 258 2.40 -3.94 -13.94
N ILE A 259 2.16 -3.16 -15.00
CA ILE A 259 3.07 -3.09 -16.17
C ILE A 259 4.47 -2.67 -15.73
N VAL A 260 4.59 -1.61 -14.91
CA VAL A 260 5.88 -1.15 -14.38
C VAL A 260 6.56 -2.24 -13.55
N ARG A 261 5.81 -2.94 -12.69
CA ARG A 261 6.35 -4.07 -11.91
C ARG A 261 6.85 -5.20 -12.80
N LEU A 262 6.08 -5.61 -13.82
CA LEU A 262 6.46 -6.68 -14.73
C LEU A 262 7.66 -6.30 -15.60
N ALA A 263 7.72 -5.04 -16.05
CA ALA A 263 8.87 -4.52 -16.80
C ALA A 263 10.14 -4.55 -15.95
N LEU A 264 10.05 -4.15 -14.67
CA LEU A 264 11.20 -4.16 -13.77
C LEU A 264 11.64 -5.58 -13.40
N ASP A 265 10.70 -6.51 -13.17
CA ASP A 265 11.06 -7.89 -12.86
C ASP A 265 11.88 -8.56 -13.98
N ARG A 266 11.64 -8.21 -15.25
CA ARG A 266 12.44 -8.71 -16.40
C ARG A 266 13.91 -8.32 -16.36
N THR A 267 14.26 -7.26 -15.61
CA THR A 267 15.66 -6.82 -15.47
C THR A 267 16.43 -7.57 -14.39
N GLY A 268 15.75 -8.38 -13.56
CA GLY A 268 16.35 -9.05 -12.40
C GLY A 268 16.70 -8.13 -11.23
N LEU A 269 16.46 -6.81 -11.34
CA LEU A 269 16.86 -5.83 -10.33
C LEU A 269 16.23 -6.03 -8.94
N LEU A 270 15.08 -6.69 -8.88
CA LEU A 270 14.38 -6.99 -7.63
C LEU A 270 14.42 -8.48 -7.23
N GLU A 271 15.29 -9.27 -7.87
CA GLU A 271 15.54 -10.64 -7.45
C GLU A 271 16.32 -10.65 -6.13
N VAL A 272 15.87 -11.49 -5.20
CA VAL A 272 16.61 -11.72 -3.96
C VAL A 272 17.68 -12.76 -4.26
N PRO A 273 18.98 -12.47 -4.06
CA PRO A 273 20.03 -13.45 -4.32
C PRO A 273 19.77 -14.76 -3.58
N SER A 274 19.95 -15.89 -4.26
CA SER A 274 19.94 -17.21 -3.60
C SER A 274 21.05 -17.28 -2.55
N ARG A 275 20.83 -18.01 -1.45
CA ARG A 275 21.94 -18.35 -0.56
C ARG A 275 22.85 -19.29 -1.35
N GLU A 276 24.12 -18.93 -1.55
CA GLU A 276 25.11 -19.91 -2.00
C GLU A 276 25.06 -21.12 -1.05
N PRO A 277 25.04 -22.36 -1.57
CA PRO A 277 25.19 -23.52 -0.70
C PRO A 277 26.53 -23.37 0.01
N ALA A 278 26.50 -23.37 1.34
CA ALA A 278 27.72 -23.41 2.12
C ALA A 278 28.57 -24.57 1.60
N HIS A 279 29.78 -24.30 1.13
CA HIS A 279 30.76 -25.33 0.85
C HIS A 279 30.82 -26.23 2.08
N GLN A 280 30.31 -27.46 1.94
CA GLN A 280 30.46 -28.48 2.95
C GLN A 280 31.96 -28.80 3.02
N PRO A 281 32.57 -28.80 4.23
CA PRO A 281 33.95 -29.21 4.40
C PRO A 281 34.14 -30.70 4.08
#